data_AF-A0A367PU23-F1
#
_entry.id   AF-A0A367PU23-F1
#
_cell.length_a   1.000
_cell.length_b   1.000
_cell.length_c   1.000
_cell.angle_alpha   90.00
_cell.angle_beta   90.00
_cell.angle_gamma   90.00
#
_symmetry.space_group_name_H-M   'P 1'
#
loop_
_entity.id
_entity.type
_entity.pdbx_description
1 polymer ?
#
loop_
_entity_poly.entity_id
_entity_poly.type
_entity_poly.pdbx_seq_one_letter_code
_entity_poly.pdbx_strand_id
1 'polypeptide(L)'
;MILKQTDAFTRGRDYLHLVQEFALEPGMVDVFDNLRDRIAICTWIGKNINSVNATINTYLEACHQCFHPQERRHIQIFAVPIAQSFGIDGLCNILTNPITILVDVGRVAPKDWFGIVVHEYAHAHLGDYGHNQQFAKILSHLCLGLGLEPPLWEAGMEATLRSWPYCQSTIDPLEFWIGKGSGE
;
A
#
# COMPACT_ATOMS: atom_id res chain seq x y z
N MET A 1 -14.74 -31.18 -20.70
CA MET A 1 -13.55 -30.31 -20.78
C MET A 1 -13.66 -29.24 -19.69
N ILE A 2 -13.24 -29.55 -18.46
CA ILE A 2 -13.27 -28.60 -17.32
C ILE A 2 -11.92 -28.71 -16.59
N LEU A 3 -10.91 -28.03 -17.13
CA LEU A 3 -9.52 -28.03 -16.60
C LEU A 3 -8.86 -26.65 -16.79
N LYS A 4 -9.61 -25.56 -16.62
CA LYS A 4 -9.06 -24.19 -16.62
C LYS A 4 -9.40 -23.36 -15.38
N GLN A 5 -10.08 -23.97 -14.41
CA GLN A 5 -10.52 -23.34 -13.17
C GLN A 5 -9.70 -23.79 -11.95
N THR A 6 -8.47 -24.25 -12.15
CA THR A 6 -7.47 -24.36 -11.09
C THR A 6 -6.61 -23.09 -11.08
N ASP A 7 -6.87 -22.12 -10.23
CA ASP A 7 -8.14 -21.43 -9.98
C ASP A 7 -7.71 -19.98 -9.68
N ALA A 8 -8.26 -18.98 -10.36
CA ALA A 8 -7.92 -17.60 -10.02
C ALA A 8 -8.21 -17.33 -8.54
N PHE A 9 -9.27 -17.95 -8.01
CA PHE A 9 -9.57 -17.93 -6.59
C PHE A 9 -8.43 -18.51 -5.73
N THR A 10 -7.89 -19.69 -6.04
CA THR A 10 -6.77 -20.27 -5.28
C THR A 10 -5.55 -19.36 -5.27
N ARG A 11 -5.16 -18.79 -6.43
CA ARG A 11 -4.03 -17.85 -6.47
C ARG A 11 -4.26 -16.61 -5.62
N GLY A 12 -5.46 -16.03 -5.65
CA GLY A 12 -5.77 -14.87 -4.83
C GLY A 12 -5.83 -15.19 -3.34
N ARG A 13 -6.37 -16.35 -2.97
CA ARG A 13 -6.37 -16.83 -1.58
C ARG A 13 -4.94 -17.03 -1.08
N ASP A 14 -4.10 -17.71 -1.86
CA ASP A 14 -2.72 -17.99 -1.47
C ASP A 14 -1.90 -16.68 -1.38
N TYR A 15 -2.15 -15.72 -2.27
CA TYR A 15 -1.60 -14.36 -2.17
C TYR A 15 -2.02 -13.65 -0.89
N LEU A 16 -3.31 -13.67 -0.55
CA LEU A 16 -3.81 -13.01 0.66
C LEU A 16 -3.23 -13.63 1.94
N HIS A 17 -3.10 -14.97 1.99
CA HIS A 17 -2.42 -15.63 3.11
C HIS A 17 -0.97 -15.19 3.24
N LEU A 18 -0.22 -15.14 2.13
CA LEU A 18 1.16 -14.65 2.14
C LEU A 18 1.24 -13.22 2.67
N VAL A 19 0.39 -12.31 2.18
CA VAL A 19 0.45 -10.89 2.57
C VAL A 19 0.00 -10.69 4.03
N GLN A 20 -0.93 -11.51 4.52
CA GLN A 20 -1.37 -11.45 5.92
C GLN A 20 -0.22 -11.71 6.91
N GLU A 21 0.79 -12.52 6.54
CA GLU A 21 1.99 -12.75 7.36
C GLU A 21 2.85 -11.50 7.53
N PHE A 22 2.71 -10.50 6.64
CA PHE A 22 3.45 -9.24 6.71
C PHE A 22 2.67 -8.12 7.39
N ALA A 23 1.40 -8.31 7.71
CA ALA A 23 0.61 -7.33 8.46
C ALA A 23 1.07 -7.25 9.93
N LEU A 24 0.90 -6.08 10.56
CA LEU A 24 1.19 -5.91 11.99
C LEU A 24 0.21 -6.71 12.86
N GLU A 25 -1.03 -6.83 12.40
CA GLU A 25 -2.07 -7.62 13.03
C GLU A 25 -2.80 -8.43 11.94
N PRO A 26 -3.05 -9.74 12.14
CA PRO A 26 -3.71 -10.57 11.12
C PRO A 26 -5.09 -10.04 10.68
N GLY A 27 -5.81 -9.37 11.58
CA GLY A 27 -7.11 -8.75 11.32
C GLY A 27 -7.06 -7.55 10.37
N MET A 28 -5.87 -7.04 10.02
CA MET A 28 -5.74 -5.98 9.00
C MET A 28 -6.08 -6.48 7.60
N VAL A 29 -5.86 -7.77 7.33
CA VAL A 29 -6.20 -8.41 6.04
C VAL A 29 -7.37 -9.38 6.27
N ASP A 30 -8.54 -8.82 6.54
CA ASP A 30 -9.75 -9.58 6.87
C ASP A 30 -10.67 -9.81 5.66
N VAL A 31 -10.13 -10.50 4.65
CA VAL A 31 -10.93 -10.93 3.48
C VAL A 31 -11.66 -12.24 3.77
N PHE A 32 -11.11 -13.08 4.65
CA PHE A 32 -11.58 -14.46 4.81
C PHE A 32 -12.87 -14.55 5.64
N ASP A 33 -13.11 -13.61 6.55
CA ASP A 33 -14.35 -13.57 7.32
C ASP A 33 -15.48 -12.86 6.55
N ASN A 34 -15.18 -12.20 5.42
CA ASN A 34 -16.18 -11.68 4.49
C ASN A 34 -16.81 -12.80 3.63
N LEU A 35 -17.81 -13.48 4.21
CA LEU A 35 -18.54 -14.57 3.55
C LEU A 35 -19.24 -14.16 2.24
N ARG A 36 -19.56 -12.87 2.07
CA ARG A 36 -20.28 -12.35 0.90
C ARG A 36 -19.35 -12.23 -0.31
N ASP A 37 -18.20 -11.58 -0.13
CA ASP A 37 -17.38 -11.11 -1.25
C ASP A 37 -16.06 -11.89 -1.42
N ARG A 38 -15.67 -12.75 -0.46
CA ARG A 38 -14.38 -13.48 -0.50
C ARG A 38 -14.06 -14.16 -1.82
N ILE A 39 -15.06 -14.77 -2.48
CA ILE A 39 -14.85 -15.49 -3.75
C ILE A 39 -14.52 -14.49 -4.85
N ALA A 40 -15.25 -13.38 -4.92
CA ALA A 40 -15.01 -12.32 -5.90
C ALA A 40 -13.66 -11.65 -5.68
N ILE A 41 -13.33 -11.31 -4.43
CA ILE A 41 -12.06 -10.71 -4.04
C ILE A 41 -10.88 -11.61 -4.42
N CYS A 42 -10.89 -12.87 -3.97
CA CYS A 42 -9.82 -13.82 -4.30
C CYS A 42 -9.71 -14.05 -5.81
N THR A 43 -10.83 -14.16 -6.52
CA THR A 43 -10.82 -14.34 -7.98
C THR A 43 -10.23 -13.14 -8.70
N TRP A 44 -10.54 -11.92 -8.26
CA TRP A 44 -10.03 -10.70 -8.86
C TRP A 44 -8.53 -10.54 -8.58
N ILE A 45 -8.11 -10.74 -7.33
CA ILE A 45 -6.69 -10.71 -6.93
C ILE A 45 -5.90 -11.71 -7.77
N GLY A 46 -6.32 -12.97 -7.85
CA GLY A 46 -5.59 -13.98 -8.61
C GLY A 46 -5.57 -13.78 -10.13
N LYS A 47 -6.34 -12.82 -10.66
CA LYS A 47 -6.27 -12.36 -12.06
C LYS A 47 -5.39 -11.13 -12.23
N ASN A 48 -5.43 -10.18 -11.30
CA ASN A 48 -4.97 -8.81 -11.54
C ASN A 48 -3.77 -8.39 -10.68
N ILE A 49 -3.51 -9.08 -9.56
CA ILE A 49 -2.61 -8.57 -8.52
C ILE A 49 -1.18 -8.35 -9.00
N ASN A 50 -0.69 -9.17 -9.93
CA ASN A 50 0.66 -8.98 -10.49
C ASN A 50 0.80 -7.64 -11.22
N SER A 51 -0.24 -7.20 -11.94
CA SER A 51 -0.22 -5.91 -12.63
C SER A 51 -0.28 -4.75 -11.64
N VAL A 52 -1.13 -4.87 -10.62
CA VAL A 52 -1.26 -3.86 -9.55
C VAL A 52 0.07 -3.72 -8.79
N ASN A 53 0.65 -4.84 -8.38
CA ASN A 53 1.95 -4.86 -7.71
C ASN A 53 3.06 -4.34 -8.62
N ALA A 54 3.03 -4.61 -9.93
CA ALA A 54 4.01 -4.03 -10.85
C ALA A 54 3.95 -2.50 -10.90
N THR A 55 2.74 -1.91 -10.95
CA THR A 55 2.53 -0.46 -10.88
C THR A 55 3.11 0.12 -9.59
N ILE A 56 2.73 -0.47 -8.47
CA ILE A 56 3.10 0.02 -7.14
C ILE A 56 4.61 -0.21 -6.86
N ASN A 57 5.23 -1.24 -7.44
CA ASN A 57 6.69 -1.44 -7.41
C ASN A 57 7.43 -0.40 -8.25
N THR A 58 6.84 0.09 -9.34
CA THR A 58 7.43 1.20 -10.11
C THR A 58 7.52 2.47 -9.27
N TYR A 59 6.51 2.72 -8.43
CA TYR A 59 6.52 3.82 -7.46
C TYR A 59 7.58 3.63 -6.37
N LEU A 60 7.71 2.42 -5.83
CA LEU A 60 8.75 2.07 -4.87
C LEU A 60 10.15 2.30 -5.47
N GLU A 61 10.37 1.86 -6.70
CA GLU A 61 11.65 2.05 -7.39
C GLU A 61 11.96 3.53 -7.62
N ALA A 62 10.95 4.34 -8.00
CA ALA A 62 11.12 5.79 -8.10
C ALA A 62 11.61 6.39 -6.77
N CYS A 63 11.03 5.97 -5.64
CA CYS A 63 11.47 6.41 -4.30
C CYS A 63 12.91 5.98 -4.02
N HIS A 64 13.31 4.76 -4.39
CA HIS A 64 14.71 4.31 -4.29
C HIS A 64 15.67 5.19 -5.07
N GLN A 65 15.28 5.65 -6.26
CA GLN A 65 16.13 6.50 -7.09
C GLN A 65 16.38 7.91 -6.53
N CYS A 66 15.63 8.33 -5.50
CA CYS A 66 15.92 9.56 -4.76
C CYS A 66 17.12 9.44 -3.80
N PHE A 67 17.62 8.23 -3.56
CA PHE A 67 18.70 7.97 -2.60
C PHE A 67 19.89 7.27 -3.25
N HIS A 68 21.08 7.51 -2.70
CA HIS A 68 22.28 6.81 -3.12
C HIS A 68 22.12 5.30 -2.88
N PRO A 69 22.64 4.40 -3.74
CA PRO A 69 22.45 2.95 -3.58
C PRO A 69 22.82 2.38 -2.21
N GLN A 70 23.78 2.99 -1.51
CA GLN A 70 24.21 2.57 -0.16
C GLN A 70 23.24 2.98 0.96
N GLU A 71 22.35 3.94 0.69
CA GLU A 71 21.34 4.44 1.65
C GLU A 71 19.99 3.73 1.46
N ARG A 72 19.84 2.94 0.39
CA ARG A 72 18.60 2.23 0.07
C ARG A 72 18.40 1.07 1.05
N ARG A 73 17.25 1.07 1.72
CA ARG A 73 16.81 -0.05 2.56
C ARG A 73 16.29 -1.19 1.67
N HIS A 74 16.35 -2.42 2.18
CA HIS A 74 15.72 -3.55 1.51
C HIS A 74 14.21 -3.54 1.81
N ILE A 75 13.42 -3.09 0.85
CA ILE A 75 11.97 -2.87 0.98
C ILE A 75 11.24 -3.73 -0.06
N GLN A 76 10.10 -4.31 0.34
CA GLN A 76 9.13 -4.93 -0.56
C GLN A 76 7.76 -4.27 -0.39
N ILE A 77 6.92 -4.34 -1.42
CA ILE A 77 5.61 -3.70 -1.42
C ILE A 77 4.52 -4.60 -2.01
N PHE A 78 3.34 -4.60 -1.38
CA PHE A 78 2.18 -5.37 -1.80
C PHE A 78 0.89 -4.55 -1.76
N ALA A 79 0.07 -4.68 -2.80
CA ALA A 79 -1.29 -4.19 -2.78
C ALA A 79 -2.19 -5.19 -2.04
N VAL A 80 -3.03 -4.73 -1.13
CA VAL A 80 -3.90 -5.60 -0.34
C VAL A 80 -5.12 -4.85 0.17
N PRO A 81 -6.32 -5.47 0.20
CA PRO A 81 -7.45 -4.91 0.93
C PRO A 81 -7.13 -4.86 2.42
N ILE A 82 -7.17 -3.66 3.01
CA ILE A 82 -7.01 -3.44 4.45
C ILE A 82 -8.40 -3.28 5.06
N ALA A 83 -8.64 -3.90 6.22
CA ALA A 83 -9.92 -3.84 6.91
C ALA A 83 -10.32 -2.39 7.27
N GLN A 84 -11.59 -2.05 7.03
CA GLN A 84 -12.10 -0.68 7.22
C GLN A 84 -12.03 -0.18 8.66
N SER A 85 -12.06 -1.09 9.62
CA SER A 85 -11.89 -0.78 11.04
C SER A 85 -10.57 -0.08 11.36
N PHE A 86 -9.52 -0.26 10.55
CA PHE A 86 -8.22 0.37 10.76
C PHE A 86 -8.15 1.80 10.20
N GLY A 87 -8.96 2.13 9.20
CA GLY A 87 -9.04 3.49 8.65
C GLY A 87 -7.72 4.02 8.07
N ILE A 88 -6.90 3.15 7.49
CA ILE A 88 -5.61 3.50 6.86
C ILE A 88 -5.61 3.08 5.39
N ASP A 89 -4.89 3.84 4.56
CA ASP A 89 -4.76 3.59 3.11
C ASP A 89 -3.46 2.83 2.77
N GLY A 90 -2.51 2.81 3.69
CA GLY A 90 -1.27 2.06 3.61
C GLY A 90 -0.67 1.82 5.00
N LEU A 91 0.32 0.93 5.06
CA LEU A 91 1.13 0.72 6.25
C LEU A 91 2.54 0.29 5.90
N CYS A 92 3.50 0.69 6.72
CA CYS A 92 4.87 0.22 6.67
C CYS A 92 5.18 -0.66 7.89
N ASN A 93 5.45 -1.94 7.68
CA ASN A 93 5.90 -2.85 8.73
C ASN A 93 7.44 -2.94 8.75
N ILE A 94 8.08 -2.04 9.50
CA ILE A 94 9.54 -1.98 9.67
C ILE A 94 10.13 -3.16 10.45
N LEU A 95 9.30 -4.04 11.04
CA LEU A 95 9.75 -5.21 11.79
C LEU A 95 9.98 -6.45 10.89
N THR A 96 9.60 -6.37 9.62
CA THR A 96 9.84 -7.44 8.64
C THR A 96 11.20 -7.28 7.96
N ASN A 97 11.75 -8.37 7.41
CA ASN A 97 12.96 -8.35 6.60
C ASN A 97 12.75 -9.16 5.31
N PRO A 98 12.66 -8.53 4.13
CA PRO A 98 12.71 -7.08 3.90
C PRO A 98 11.59 -6.29 4.60
N ILE A 99 11.79 -5.00 4.81
CA ILE A 99 10.75 -4.09 5.32
C ILE A 99 9.58 -4.13 4.34
N THR A 100 8.36 -4.28 4.84
CA THR A 100 7.18 -4.48 3.99
C THR A 100 6.26 -3.28 4.04
N ILE A 101 5.91 -2.77 2.87
CA ILE A 101 4.84 -1.77 2.70
C ILE A 101 3.61 -2.48 2.17
N LEU A 102 2.46 -2.26 2.80
CA LEU A 102 1.16 -2.72 2.33
C LEU A 102 0.32 -1.52 1.93
N VAL A 103 -0.31 -1.55 0.76
CA VAL A 103 -1.11 -0.44 0.22
C VAL A 103 -2.51 -0.94 -0.13
N ASP A 104 -3.54 -0.29 0.42
CA ASP A 104 -4.92 -0.52 0.00
C ASP A 104 -5.26 0.38 -1.19
N VAL A 105 -4.86 -0.09 -2.36
CA VAL A 105 -5.16 0.54 -3.65
C VAL A 105 -6.66 0.65 -3.96
N GLY A 106 -7.52 -0.06 -3.21
CA GLY A 106 -8.96 0.05 -3.34
C GLY A 106 -9.55 1.23 -2.58
N ARG A 107 -8.87 1.76 -1.55
CA ARG A 107 -9.38 2.85 -0.69
C ARG A 107 -9.27 4.24 -1.30
N VAL A 108 -8.38 4.40 -2.27
CA VAL A 108 -8.07 5.70 -2.87
C VAL A 108 -8.03 5.59 -4.39
N ALA A 109 -8.20 6.72 -5.06
CA ALA A 109 -8.15 6.76 -6.52
C ALA A 109 -6.74 6.38 -7.05
N PRO A 110 -6.64 5.78 -8.25
CA PRO A 110 -5.34 5.39 -8.84
C PRO A 110 -4.29 6.51 -8.92
N LYS A 111 -4.74 7.75 -9.16
CA LYS A 111 -3.88 8.95 -9.18
C LYS A 111 -3.19 9.24 -7.83
N ASP A 112 -3.77 8.78 -6.72
CA ASP A 112 -3.31 9.09 -5.38
C ASP A 112 -2.38 7.98 -4.82
N TRP A 113 -2.33 6.80 -5.47
CA TRP A 113 -1.50 5.66 -5.04
C TRP A 113 -0.03 6.05 -4.87
N PHE A 114 0.50 6.86 -5.79
CA PHE A 114 1.91 7.22 -5.77
C PHE A 114 2.29 7.96 -4.49
N GLY A 115 1.46 8.90 -4.06
CA GLY A 115 1.71 9.66 -2.85
C GLY A 115 1.66 8.82 -1.57
N ILE A 116 0.79 7.80 -1.52
CA ILE A 116 0.77 6.82 -0.41
C ILE A 116 2.07 6.03 -0.37
N VAL A 117 2.54 5.53 -1.53
CA VAL A 117 3.83 4.82 -1.60
C VAL A 117 4.97 5.69 -1.10
N VAL A 118 4.98 6.98 -1.48
CA VAL A 118 5.98 7.95 -1.01
C VAL A 118 5.94 8.14 0.51
N HIS A 119 4.73 8.22 1.10
CA HIS A 119 4.56 8.32 2.54
C HIS A 119 5.12 7.09 3.28
N GLU A 120 4.68 5.89 2.88
CA GLU A 120 5.10 4.65 3.54
C GLU A 120 6.59 4.35 3.30
N TYR A 121 7.14 4.75 2.16
CA TYR A 121 8.57 4.68 1.90
C TYR A 121 9.36 5.57 2.87
N ALA A 122 8.86 6.76 3.21
CA ALA A 122 9.54 7.63 4.17
C ALA A 122 9.67 6.94 5.55
N HIS A 123 8.62 6.25 6.01
CA HIS A 123 8.69 5.39 7.21
C HIS A 123 9.72 4.26 7.05
N ALA A 124 9.69 3.55 5.92
CA ALA A 124 10.61 2.45 5.65
C ALA A 124 12.08 2.90 5.62
N HIS A 125 12.36 4.05 5.02
CA HIS A 125 13.70 4.62 4.92
C HIS A 125 14.23 5.06 6.29
N LEU A 126 13.38 5.77 7.05
CA LEU A 126 13.67 6.24 8.40
C LEU A 126 13.88 5.06 9.37
N GLY A 127 13.07 4.01 9.24
CA GLY A 127 13.01 2.90 10.20
C GLY A 127 12.25 3.27 11.48
N ASP A 128 11.25 4.15 11.38
CA ASP A 128 10.42 4.63 12.49
C ASP A 128 8.97 4.88 12.01
N TYR A 129 8.00 4.64 12.90
CA TYR A 129 6.57 4.86 12.68
C TYR A 129 6.12 6.31 12.93
N GLY A 130 6.97 7.13 13.56
CA GLY A 130 6.62 8.48 13.98
C GLY A 130 6.75 9.53 12.88
N HIS A 131 5.81 10.48 12.84
CA HIS A 131 5.81 11.63 11.94
C HIS A 131 6.65 12.82 12.46
N ASN A 132 7.86 12.54 12.95
CA ASN A 132 8.73 13.54 13.54
C ASN A 132 9.47 14.39 12.46
N GLN A 133 10.33 15.32 12.90
CA GLN A 133 11.10 16.17 11.99
C GLN A 133 11.98 15.40 10.99
N GLN A 134 12.51 14.21 11.36
CA GLN A 134 13.31 13.41 10.43
C GLN A 134 12.44 12.80 9.34
N PHE A 135 11.26 12.29 9.70
CA PHE A 135 10.25 11.84 8.74
C PHE A 135 9.89 12.98 7.78
N ALA A 136 9.59 14.17 8.30
CA ALA A 136 9.28 15.34 7.48
C ALA A 136 10.38 15.69 6.47
N LYS A 137 11.65 15.60 6.88
CA LYS A 137 12.81 15.86 5.99
C LYS A 137 12.93 14.81 4.89
N ILE A 138 12.80 13.53 5.22
CA ILE A 138 12.85 12.43 4.25
C ILE A 138 11.70 12.56 3.26
N LEU A 139 10.49 12.83 3.77
CA LEU A 139 9.31 12.98 2.96
C LEU A 139 9.42 14.18 2.01
N SER A 140 9.86 15.34 2.50
CA SER A 140 10.10 16.51 1.64
C SER A 140 11.18 16.27 0.60
N HIS A 141 12.26 15.54 0.94
CA HIS A 141 13.28 15.14 -0.03
C HIS A 141 12.71 14.28 -1.16
N LEU A 142 11.91 13.26 -0.81
CA LEU A 142 11.20 12.43 -1.78
C LEU A 142 10.28 13.29 -2.66
N CYS A 143 9.44 14.15 -2.08
CA CYS A 143 8.52 14.98 -2.85
C CYS A 143 9.25 15.85 -3.87
N LEU A 144 10.34 16.52 -3.46
CA LEU A 144 11.16 17.34 -4.36
C LEU A 144 11.78 16.51 -5.49
N GLY A 145 12.31 15.32 -5.18
CA GLY A 145 12.92 14.43 -6.17
C GLY A 145 11.92 13.81 -7.14
N LEU A 146 10.67 13.62 -6.72
CA LEU A 146 9.60 12.96 -7.47
C LEU A 146 8.61 13.94 -8.12
N GLY A 147 8.80 15.24 -7.93
CA GLY A 147 7.92 16.28 -8.48
C GLY A 147 6.55 16.39 -7.80
N LEU A 148 6.45 15.94 -6.54
CA LEU A 148 5.25 16.12 -5.71
C LEU A 148 5.36 17.39 -4.86
N GLU A 149 4.22 17.91 -4.41
CA GLU A 149 4.21 19.03 -3.46
C GLU A 149 4.70 18.55 -2.07
N PRO A 150 5.78 19.13 -1.52
CA PRO A 150 6.25 18.77 -0.19
C PRO A 150 5.22 19.14 0.88
N PRO A 151 5.12 18.36 1.98
CA PRO A 151 4.29 18.77 3.10
C PRO A 151 4.79 20.07 3.72
N LEU A 152 3.87 20.94 4.14
CA LEU A 152 4.19 22.03 5.05
C LEU A 152 4.53 21.44 6.42
N TRP A 153 5.67 21.84 6.99
CA TRP A 153 6.12 21.36 8.29
C TRP A 153 6.47 22.50 9.24
N GLU A 154 5.79 22.53 10.38
CA GLU A 154 6.14 23.33 11.56
C GLU A 154 6.10 22.42 12.80
N ALA A 155 6.80 22.81 13.88
CA ALA A 155 6.78 22.05 15.12
C ALA A 155 5.35 21.96 15.68
N GLY A 156 4.86 20.75 15.97
CA GLY A 156 3.48 20.50 16.41
C GLY A 156 2.51 20.09 15.29
N MET A 157 2.98 19.92 14.04
CA MET A 157 2.17 19.49 12.89
C MET A 157 2.29 17.99 12.57
N GLU A 158 2.74 17.15 13.52
CA GLU A 158 2.86 15.69 13.36
C GLU A 158 1.54 15.08 12.85
N ALA A 159 0.42 15.57 13.37
CA ALA A 159 -0.92 15.12 12.96
C ALA A 159 -1.23 15.44 11.48
N THR A 160 -0.70 16.53 10.93
CA THR A 160 -0.89 16.89 9.53
C THR A 160 -0.13 15.95 8.61
N LEU A 161 1.10 15.58 8.99
CA LEU A 161 1.90 14.63 8.23
C LEU A 161 1.26 13.25 8.17
N ARG A 162 0.61 12.79 9.25
CA ARG A 162 -0.15 11.53 9.27
C ARG A 162 -1.22 11.45 8.18
N SER A 163 -1.76 12.59 7.75
CA SER A 163 -2.80 12.68 6.71
C SER A 163 -2.25 13.16 5.37
N TRP A 164 -0.93 13.28 5.22
CA TRP A 164 -0.30 13.59 3.95
C TRP A 164 -0.01 12.29 3.19
N PRO A 165 -0.23 12.23 1.86
CA PRO A 165 -0.92 13.23 1.07
C PRO A 165 -2.43 13.15 1.31
N TYR A 166 -3.12 14.27 1.13
CA TYR A 166 -4.58 14.28 1.23
C TYR A 166 -5.19 13.56 0.01
N CYS A 167 -5.50 12.28 0.17
CA CYS A 167 -6.06 11.43 -0.87
C CYS A 167 -7.60 11.52 -0.87
N GLN A 168 -8.21 11.39 -2.04
CA GLN A 168 -9.66 11.24 -2.11
C GLN A 168 -10.02 9.78 -1.81
N SER A 169 -10.63 9.53 -0.64
CA SER A 169 -11.16 8.21 -0.31
C SER A 169 -12.27 7.81 -1.30
N THR A 170 -12.24 6.56 -1.74
CA THR A 170 -13.31 5.94 -2.52
C THR A 170 -14.54 5.68 -1.65
N ILE A 171 -15.74 5.71 -2.24
CA ILE A 171 -17.01 5.50 -1.53
C ILE A 171 -17.11 4.07 -0.97
N ASP A 172 -16.72 3.06 -1.77
CA ASP A 172 -16.68 1.66 -1.36
C ASP A 172 -15.35 1.02 -1.80
N PRO A 173 -14.36 0.93 -0.90
CA PRO A 173 -13.06 0.36 -1.21
C PRO A 173 -13.11 -1.08 -1.75
N LEU A 174 -14.16 -1.84 -1.40
CA LEU A 174 -14.30 -3.22 -1.85
C LEU A 174 -14.65 -3.31 -3.33
N GLU A 175 -15.25 -2.28 -3.94
CA GLU A 175 -15.62 -2.30 -5.35
C GLU A 175 -14.43 -2.56 -6.26
N PHE A 176 -13.28 -1.97 -5.96
CA PHE A 176 -12.03 -2.23 -6.68
C PHE A 176 -11.66 -3.71 -6.58
N TRP A 177 -11.63 -4.24 -5.35
CA TRP A 177 -11.20 -5.61 -5.05
C TRP A 177 -12.15 -6.70 -5.57
N ILE A 178 -13.42 -6.38 -5.83
CA ILE A 178 -14.37 -7.30 -6.49
C ILE A 178 -14.48 -7.08 -8.01
N GLY A 179 -13.72 -6.13 -8.57
CA GLY A 179 -13.70 -5.81 -10.00
C GLY A 179 -14.89 -5.03 -10.52
N LYS A 180 -15.55 -4.25 -9.66
CA LYS A 180 -16.63 -3.32 -10.01
C LYS A 180 -16.17 -1.86 -10.09
N GLY A 181 -15.07 -1.52 -9.44
CA GLY A 181 -14.46 -0.19 -9.53
C GLY A 181 -13.95 0.06 -10.95
N SER A 182 -14.37 1.17 -11.56
CA SER A 182 -13.81 1.64 -12.83
C SER A 182 -12.35 2.01 -12.63
N GLY A 183 -11.45 1.27 -13.28
CA GLY A 183 -10.05 1.64 -13.44
C GLY A 183 -9.92 2.71 -14.52
N GLU A 184 -10.31 3.94 -14.19
CA GLU A 184 -9.96 5.15 -14.94
C GLU A 184 -9.04 6.04 -14.08
#